data_AF-D2R390-F1
#
_entry.id   AF-D2R390-F1
#
_cell.length_a   1.000
_cell.length_b   1.000
_cell.length_c   1.000
_cell.angle_alpha   90.00
_cell.angle_beta   90.00
_cell.angle_gamma   90.00
#
_symmetry.space_group_name_H-M   'P 1'
#
loop_
_entity.id
_entity.type
_entity.pdbx_description
1 polymer ?
#
loop_
_entity_poly.entity_id
_entity_poly.type
_entity_poly.pdbx_seq_one_letter_code
_entity_poly.pdbx_strand_id
1 'polypeptide(L)'
;MLVVSYEGIHLVRLGHPITVETDPEYAEYDLFDPDSGVCRYQGMEWDIIGLYPGRPILSAPNVEQLVLNPEGETVSVFKDGKEVWSSTFENFSGDWAAATFSSDGRYIILGCPYDFDFRVWERTAEPEQSVALNGPA
;
A
#
# COMPACT_ATOMS: atom_id res chain seq x y z
N MET A 1 -8.75 -3.69 -3.37
CA MET A 1 -8.85 -2.33 -2.80
C MET A 1 -9.19 -1.36 -3.91
N LEU A 2 -9.56 -0.15 -3.53
CA LEU A 2 -9.82 0.92 -4.48
C LEU A 2 -8.65 1.90 -4.50
N VAL A 3 -8.15 2.22 -5.70
CA VAL A 3 -7.21 3.32 -5.94
C VAL A 3 -7.94 4.34 -6.79
N VAL A 4 -7.79 5.62 -6.44
CA VAL A 4 -8.42 6.72 -7.17
C VAL A 4 -7.32 7.58 -7.80
N SER A 5 -7.51 7.95 -9.06
CA SER A 5 -6.56 8.76 -9.84
C SER A 5 -7.30 9.82 -10.67
N TYR A 6 -6.54 10.60 -11.43
CA TYR A 6 -7.08 11.52 -12.45
C TYR A 6 -7.76 10.80 -13.63
N GLU A 7 -7.33 9.58 -13.96
CA GLU A 7 -7.81 8.87 -15.16
C GLU A 7 -8.96 7.92 -14.86
N GLY A 8 -9.24 7.64 -13.59
CA GLY A 8 -10.38 6.84 -13.19
C GLY A 8 -10.28 6.26 -11.78
N ILE A 9 -11.10 5.25 -11.55
CA ILE A 9 -11.06 4.38 -10.39
C ILE A 9 -10.47 3.03 -10.77
N HIS A 10 -9.54 2.52 -9.96
CA HIS A 10 -8.85 1.25 -10.21
C HIS A 10 -9.15 0.27 -9.09
N LEU A 11 -9.83 -0.82 -9.46
CA LEU A 11 -10.08 -1.93 -8.58
C LEU A 11 -8.90 -2.90 -8.65
N VAL A 12 -8.00 -2.79 -7.67
CA VAL A 12 -6.84 -3.67 -7.53
C VAL A 12 -7.25 -4.92 -6.75
N ARG A 13 -7.23 -6.07 -7.42
CA ARG A 13 -7.49 -7.38 -6.81
C ARG A 13 -6.15 -8.04 -6.50
N LEU A 14 -5.85 -8.12 -5.21
CA LEU A 14 -4.66 -8.78 -4.69
C LEU A 14 -4.84 -10.30 -4.80
N GLY A 15 -3.79 -11.01 -5.22
CA GLY A 15 -3.82 -12.44 -5.47
C GLY A 15 -2.71 -12.88 -6.43
N HIS A 16 -2.83 -14.11 -6.95
CA HIS A 16 -1.97 -14.62 -8.02
C HIS A 16 -2.83 -15.05 -9.22
N PRO A 17 -2.82 -14.31 -10.34
CA PRO A 17 -2.12 -13.04 -10.55
C PRO A 17 -2.80 -11.87 -9.81
N ILE A 18 -2.04 -10.79 -9.61
CA ILE A 18 -2.62 -9.47 -9.28
C ILE A 18 -3.35 -8.97 -10.53
N THR A 19 -4.57 -8.47 -10.37
CA THR A 19 -5.32 -7.86 -11.48
C THR A 19 -5.77 -6.45 -11.13
N VAL A 20 -5.87 -5.61 -12.16
CA VAL A 20 -6.33 -4.23 -12.06
C VAL A 20 -7.39 -4.01 -13.11
N GLU A 21 -8.54 -3.53 -12.65
CA GLU A 21 -9.69 -3.17 -13.48
C GLU A 21 -9.89 -1.66 -13.35
N THR A 22 -9.86 -0.94 -14.48
CA THR A 22 -10.05 0.52 -14.52
C THR A 22 -11.46 0.85 -14.96
N ASP A 23 -12.17 1.62 -14.14
CA ASP A 23 -13.41 2.29 -14.50
C ASP A 23 -13.12 3.77 -14.76
N PRO A 24 -13.20 4.23 -16.03
CA PRO A 24 -12.95 5.62 -16.40
C PRO A 24 -14.19 6.52 -16.23
N GLU A 25 -15.34 5.99 -15.81
CA GLU A 25 -16.57 6.78 -15.63
C GLU A 25 -16.47 7.76 -14.44
N TYR A 26 -15.64 7.43 -13.47
CA TYR A 26 -15.46 8.17 -12.22
C TYR A 26 -13.98 8.44 -11.98
N ALA A 27 -13.60 9.68 -11.65
CA ALA A 27 -12.23 10.08 -11.34
C ALA A 27 -12.15 10.93 -10.07
N GLU A 28 -10.95 11.02 -9.48
CA GLU A 28 -10.57 11.92 -8.37
C GLU A 28 -11.64 12.09 -7.26
N TYR A 29 -12.43 13.17 -7.30
CA TYR A 29 -13.43 13.53 -6.29
C TYR A 29 -14.87 13.12 -6.61
N ASP A 30 -15.11 12.39 -7.71
CA ASP A 30 -16.48 12.06 -8.13
C ASP A 30 -17.22 11.19 -7.10
N LEU A 31 -16.50 10.21 -6.53
CA LEU A 31 -17.04 9.27 -5.53
C LEU A 31 -16.36 9.38 -4.17
N PHE A 32 -15.26 10.12 -4.09
CA PHE A 32 -14.50 10.30 -2.86
C PHE A 32 -15.03 11.49 -2.07
N ASP A 33 -15.36 11.23 -0.80
CA ASP A 33 -15.73 12.26 0.16
C ASP A 33 -14.51 12.64 1.03
N PRO A 34 -13.94 13.84 0.83
CA PRO A 34 -12.75 14.28 1.57
C PRO A 34 -13.04 14.58 3.05
N ASP A 35 -14.29 14.81 3.44
CA ASP A 35 -14.63 15.06 4.84
C ASP A 35 -14.63 13.75 5.65
N SER A 36 -15.09 12.65 5.04
CA SER A 36 -15.12 11.34 5.70
C SER A 36 -13.90 10.47 5.42
N GLY A 37 -13.19 10.72 4.31
CA GLY A 37 -12.08 9.90 3.83
C GLY A 37 -12.54 8.58 3.21
N VAL A 38 -13.78 8.51 2.71
CA VAL A 38 -14.42 7.29 2.20
C VAL A 38 -14.78 7.45 0.72
N CYS A 39 -14.60 6.39 -0.06
CA CYS A 39 -15.12 6.31 -1.42
C CYS A 39 -16.18 5.22 -1.50
N ARG A 40 -17.33 5.56 -2.07
CA ARG A 40 -18.45 4.64 -2.30
C ARG A 40 -18.48 4.22 -3.75
N TYR A 41 -18.12 2.98 -4.02
CA TYR A 41 -18.07 2.44 -5.38
C TYR A 41 -18.71 1.05 -5.43
N GLN A 42 -19.59 0.85 -6.42
CA GLN A 42 -20.39 -0.37 -6.61
C GLN A 42 -21.18 -0.79 -5.35
N GLY A 43 -21.71 0.18 -4.60
CA GLY A 43 -22.50 -0.06 -3.38
C GLY A 43 -21.67 -0.51 -2.17
N MET A 44 -20.33 -0.47 -2.26
CA MET A 44 -19.42 -0.76 -1.16
C MET A 44 -18.64 0.49 -0.74
N GLU A 45 -18.30 0.57 0.55
CA GLU A 45 -17.36 1.56 1.08
C GLU A 45 -15.94 0.98 1.02
N TRP A 46 -15.01 1.78 0.52
CA TRP A 46 -13.62 1.39 0.31
C TRP A 46 -12.67 2.28 1.10
N ASP A 47 -11.68 1.66 1.74
CA ASP A 47 -10.45 2.34 2.17
C ASP A 47 -9.62 2.69 0.93
N ILE A 48 -9.14 3.93 0.88
CA ILE A 48 -8.48 4.48 -0.30
C ILE A 48 -7.01 4.72 -0.03
N ILE A 49 -6.19 4.37 -1.02
CA ILE A 49 -4.81 4.82 -1.13
C ILE A 49 -4.78 5.91 -2.20
N GLY A 50 -4.16 7.04 -1.87
CA GLY A 50 -3.83 8.06 -2.87
C GLY A 50 -4.53 9.41 -2.73
N LEU A 51 -5.55 9.56 -1.88
CA LEU A 51 -6.20 10.87 -1.65
C LEU A 51 -6.18 11.25 -0.17
N TYR A 52 -6.12 12.55 0.13
CA TYR A 52 -6.31 13.08 1.48
C TYR A 52 -7.80 13.14 1.83
N PRO A 53 -8.26 12.74 3.04
CA PRO A 53 -7.56 12.10 4.16
C PRO A 53 -7.83 10.58 4.18
N GLY A 54 -7.36 9.86 3.16
CA GLY A 54 -7.40 8.39 3.13
C GLY A 54 -6.78 7.78 4.39
N ARG A 55 -7.21 6.56 4.73
CA ARG A 55 -6.85 5.88 5.99
C ARG A 55 -5.96 4.66 5.73
N PRO A 56 -4.65 4.85 5.50
CA PRO A 56 -3.76 3.72 5.27
C PRO A 56 -3.60 2.85 6.52
N ILE A 57 -3.49 1.55 6.31
CA ILE A 57 -3.11 0.56 7.30
C ILE A 57 -1.59 0.58 7.43
N LEU A 58 -1.07 1.33 8.41
CA LEU A 58 0.37 1.50 8.64
C LEU A 58 0.97 0.49 9.63
N SER A 59 0.14 -0.33 10.27
CA SER A 59 0.60 -1.34 11.22
C SER A 59 0.00 -2.70 10.89
N ALA A 60 0.85 -3.73 10.79
CA ALA A 60 0.44 -5.11 10.56
C ALA A 60 0.36 -5.90 11.88
N PRO A 61 -0.37 -7.04 11.93
CA PRO A 61 -0.61 -7.80 13.16
C PRO A 61 0.65 -8.30 13.91
N ASN A 62 1.81 -8.31 13.26
CA ASN A 62 3.09 -8.79 13.80
C ASN A 62 4.01 -7.67 14.32
N VAL A 63 3.44 -6.52 14.69
CA VAL A 63 4.15 -5.31 15.19
C VAL A 63 5.05 -4.69 14.11
N GLU A 64 4.78 -4.99 12.85
CA GLU A 64 5.45 -4.31 11.75
C GLU A 64 4.80 -2.98 11.44
N GLN A 65 5.64 -1.97 11.18
CA GLN A 65 5.25 -0.61 10.85
C GLN A 65 5.71 -0.27 9.44
N LEU A 66 4.78 0.26 8.65
CA LEU A 66 5.07 0.79 7.32
C LEU A 66 5.42 2.28 7.44
N VAL A 67 6.56 2.66 6.89
CA VAL A 67 7.06 4.03 6.85
C VAL A 67 7.26 4.43 5.40
N LEU A 68 6.61 5.51 5.00
CA LEU A 68 6.80 6.16 3.71
C LEU A 68 7.64 7.42 3.90
N ASN A 69 8.71 7.53 3.13
CA ASN A 69 9.55 8.72 3.03
C ASN A 69 9.50 9.24 1.59
N PRO A 70 8.59 10.19 1.27
CA PRO A 70 8.41 10.69 -0.09
C PRO A 70 9.64 11.44 -0.63
N GLU A 71 10.30 12.26 0.20
CA GLU A 71 11.47 13.05 -0.21
C GLU A 71 12.67 12.15 -0.50
N GLY A 72 12.85 11.09 0.29
CA GLY A 72 13.88 10.09 0.08
C GLY A 72 13.44 8.92 -0.78
N GLU A 73 12.27 9.00 -1.43
CA GLU A 73 11.80 8.03 -2.43
C GLU A 73 11.85 6.57 -1.95
N THR A 74 11.52 6.37 -0.67
CA THR A 74 11.65 5.07 0.01
C THR A 74 10.40 4.68 0.77
N VAL A 75 10.05 3.41 0.68
CA VAL A 75 9.04 2.76 1.52
C VAL A 75 9.70 1.63 2.27
N SER A 76 9.51 1.60 3.59
CA SER A 76 10.22 0.69 4.48
C SER A 76 9.29 0.05 5.49
N VAL A 77 9.62 -1.18 5.88
CA VAL A 77 8.93 -1.91 6.94
C VAL A 77 9.90 -2.11 8.09
N PHE A 78 9.43 -1.71 9.27
CA PHE A 78 10.16 -1.85 10.53
C PHE A 78 9.48 -2.88 11.42
N LYS A 79 10.27 -3.72 12.08
CA LYS A 79 9.82 -4.62 13.16
C LYS A 79 10.68 -4.34 14.39
N ASP A 80 10.05 -4.06 15.52
CA ASP A 80 10.74 -3.77 16.80
C ASP A 80 11.83 -2.68 16.67
N GLY A 81 11.58 -1.66 15.84
CA GLY A 81 12.51 -0.55 15.59
C GLY A 81 13.65 -0.86 14.61
N LYS A 82 13.70 -2.06 14.02
CA LYS A 82 14.68 -2.45 13.00
C LYS A 82 14.03 -2.54 11.63
N GLU A 83 14.68 -1.98 10.61
CA GLU A 83 14.26 -2.17 9.21
C GLU A 83 14.43 -3.64 8.82
N VAL A 84 13.35 -4.26 8.35
CA VAL A 84 13.32 -5.65 7.89
C VAL A 84 13.11 -5.76 6.38
N TRP A 85 12.62 -4.71 5.75
CA TRP A 85 12.44 -4.61 4.31
C TRP A 85 12.39 -3.14 3.90
N SER A 86 12.93 -2.81 2.73
CA SER A 86 12.75 -1.51 2.10
C SER A 86 12.78 -1.63 0.59
N SER A 87 12.14 -0.68 -0.08
CA SER A 87 12.19 -0.52 -1.53
C SER A 87 12.21 0.95 -1.90
N THR A 88 12.84 1.24 -3.04
CA THR A 88 12.83 2.57 -3.64
C THR A 88 11.71 2.67 -4.67
N PHE A 89 11.20 3.88 -4.84
CA PHE A 89 10.23 4.21 -5.86
C PHE A 89 10.54 5.58 -6.44
N GLU A 90 10.13 5.84 -7.67
CA GLU A 90 10.30 7.17 -8.25
C GLU A 90 9.01 7.95 -7.98
N ASN A 91 9.12 9.11 -7.34
CA ASN A 91 7.97 9.96 -7.08
C ASN A 91 7.87 11.06 -8.13
N PHE A 92 7.27 10.73 -9.27
CA PHE A 92 7.08 11.70 -10.35
C PHE A 92 6.13 12.86 -9.98
N SER A 93 5.31 12.67 -8.94
CA SER A 93 4.34 13.66 -8.46
C SER A 93 5.04 14.83 -7.76
N GLY A 94 6.17 14.56 -7.09
CA GLY A 94 6.94 15.54 -6.33
C GLY A 94 6.29 16.03 -5.03
N ASP A 95 4.98 15.85 -4.83
CA ASP A 95 4.23 16.38 -3.68
C ASP A 95 3.35 15.35 -2.96
N TRP A 96 3.06 14.20 -3.57
CA TRP A 96 2.12 13.25 -2.99
C TRP A 96 2.45 11.77 -3.28
N ALA A 97 2.62 11.00 -2.20
CA ALA A 97 2.69 9.54 -2.24
C ALA A 97 1.98 8.95 -1.02
N ALA A 98 1.40 7.76 -1.18
CA ALA A 98 0.74 7.04 -0.09
C ALA A 98 1.09 5.55 -0.11
N ALA A 99 1.23 4.93 1.06
CA ALA A 99 1.51 3.51 1.20
C ALA A 99 0.64 2.87 2.29
N THR A 100 0.29 1.60 2.12
CA THR A 100 -0.49 0.81 3.10
C THR A 100 -0.14 -0.66 3.03
N PHE A 101 -0.37 -1.39 4.13
CA PHE A 101 -0.57 -2.82 4.07
C PHE A 101 -1.94 -3.17 3.49
N SER A 102 -2.06 -4.35 2.89
CA SER A 102 -3.36 -4.99 2.70
C SER A 102 -3.99 -5.37 4.04
N SER A 103 -5.32 -5.55 4.08
CA SER A 103 -6.04 -5.88 5.31
C SER A 103 -5.63 -7.24 5.91
N ASP A 104 -5.16 -8.18 5.09
CA ASP A 104 -4.56 -9.45 5.52
C ASP A 104 -3.06 -9.35 5.87
N GLY A 105 -2.47 -8.16 5.72
CA GLY A 105 -1.05 -7.89 5.92
C GLY A 105 -0.12 -8.52 4.89
N ARG A 106 -0.61 -9.28 3.90
CA ARG A 106 0.24 -10.02 2.96
C ARG A 106 0.91 -9.14 1.91
N TYR A 107 0.37 -7.97 1.62
CA TYR A 107 0.88 -7.10 0.57
C TYR A 107 1.21 -5.72 1.12
N ILE A 108 2.22 -5.09 0.51
CA ILE A 108 2.50 -3.65 0.64
C ILE A 108 2.06 -3.02 -0.67
N ILE A 109 1.32 -1.93 -0.57
CA ILE A 109 0.84 -1.18 -1.72
C ILE A 109 1.31 0.26 -1.58
N LEU A 110 1.91 0.78 -2.64
CA LEU A 110 2.32 2.16 -2.80
C LEU A 110 1.57 2.75 -3.99
N GLY A 111 1.06 3.96 -3.85
CA GLY A 111 0.47 4.74 -4.94
C GLY A 111 1.04 6.15 -4.99
N CYS A 112 1.43 6.58 -6.19
CA CYS A 112 1.79 7.93 -6.58
C CYS A 112 0.70 8.43 -7.55
N PRO A 113 -0.35 9.13 -7.06
CA PRO A 113 -1.61 9.29 -7.78
C PRO A 113 -1.53 10.14 -9.06
N TYR A 114 -0.65 11.14 -9.11
CA TYR A 114 -0.59 12.04 -10.27
C TYR A 114 0.03 11.38 -11.51
N ASP A 115 0.97 10.46 -11.33
CA ASP A 115 1.64 9.76 -12.44
C ASP A 115 1.19 8.32 -12.61
N PHE A 116 0.13 7.94 -11.88
CA PHE A 116 -0.50 6.65 -12.01
C PHE A 116 0.46 5.46 -11.78
N ASP A 117 1.53 5.65 -10.99
CA ASP A 117 2.40 4.55 -10.56
C ASP A 117 1.80 3.93 -9.30
N PHE A 118 1.43 2.66 -9.40
CA PHE A 118 1.17 1.83 -8.23
C PHE A 118 2.10 0.64 -8.23
N ARG A 119 2.65 0.36 -7.06
CA ARG A 119 3.52 -0.79 -6.83
C ARG A 119 2.91 -1.67 -5.77
N VAL A 120 2.95 -2.97 -6.02
CA VAL A 120 2.46 -3.99 -5.10
C VAL A 120 3.58 -4.98 -4.85
N TRP A 121 3.94 -5.15 -3.59
CA TRP A 121 4.89 -6.17 -3.15
C TRP A 121 4.16 -7.20 -2.32
N GLU A 122 4.34 -8.46 -2.65
CA GLU A 122 3.95 -9.55 -1.77
C GLU A 122 5.01 -9.76 -0.70
N ARG A 123 4.58 -9.81 0.57
CA ARG A 123 5.41 -10.17 1.70
C ARG A 123 5.53 -11.69 1.77
N THR A 124 6.63 -12.23 1.28
CA THR A 124 7.00 -13.61 1.59
C THR A 124 7.44 -13.67 3.05
N ALA A 125 6.79 -14.49 3.88
CA ALA A 125 7.37 -14.85 5.16
C ALA A 125 8.67 -15.59 4.88
N GLU A 126 9.82 -14.97 5.18
CA GLU A 126 11.01 -15.78 5.38
C GLU A 126 10.71 -16.70 6.58
N PRO A 127 10.83 -18.03 6.45
CA PRO A 127 10.72 -18.88 7.61
C PRO A 127 11.86 -18.49 8.55
N GLU A 128 11.54 -18.26 9.83
CA GLU A 128 12.52 -18.23 10.90
C GLU A 128 13.35 -19.52 10.85
N GLN A 129 14.51 -19.49 10.18
CA GLN A 129 15.53 -20.50 10.33
C GLN A 129 16.60 -19.97 11.28
N SER A 130 16.28 -19.94 12.56
CA SER A 130 17.31 -20.05 13.60
C SER A 130 17.38 -21.51 14.07
N VAL A 131 18.00 -22.38 13.27
CA VAL A 131 18.51 -23.65 13.80
C VAL A 131 19.86 -23.34 14.41
N ALA A 132 19.89 -23.09 15.71
CA ALA A 132 21.12 -23.20 16.48
C ALA A 132 21.53 -24.67 16.50
N LEU A 133 22.54 -25.04 15.72
CA LEU A 133 23.28 -26.27 15.99
C LEU A 133 24.07 -26.04 17.27
N ASN A 134 23.48 -26.42 18.40
CA ASN A 134 24.24 -26.68 19.62
C ASN A 134 25.25 -27.80 19.31
N GLY A 135 26.52 -27.45 19.05
CA GLY A 135 27.60 -28.27 19.61
C GLY A 135 27.60 -28.10 21.13
N PRO A 136 28.21 -28.97 21.95
CA PRO A 136 29.15 -30.06 21.65
C PRO A 136 28.68 -31.43 22.23
N ALA A 137 29.36 -32.56 21.94
CA ALA A 137 30.54 -33.06 22.65
C ALA A 137 31.46 -33.86 21.73
#